data_AF-A0A380CU64-F1
#
_entry.id   AF-A0A380CU64-F1
#
_cell.length_a   1.000
_cell.length_b   1.000
_cell.length_c   1.000
_cell.angle_alpha   90.00
_cell.angle_beta   90.00
_cell.angle_gamma   90.00
#
_symmetry.space_group_name_H-M   'P 1'
#
loop_
_entity.id
_entity.type
_entity.pdbx_description
1 polymer ?
#
loop_
_entity_poly.entity_id
_entity_poly.type
_entity_poly.pdbx_seq_one_letter_code
_entity_poly.pdbx_strand_id
1 'polypeptide(L)'
;MRKNWLYLLGCAVLMFSSCRKETDLNSKGTSNQVYFSSKIAGLPQTRAQGTQWSANDAIGIFMFQNGVPLSGTSVVNNGFNKPYSTNGNGNFSPSDAQSSLEFPTGSKVSFVAYYPYQSSSTLTPTLNITNQENQPLLDFMIARNTTGLSAGQGPVALTFERQMTKVELKLKGADLSGLKANFTALSSTAVVDLSSGQLTPDNTPKDIPAKVYLNASNETIVEWTIFPGILTAQNKIVFTKVDGKTFTWTIGAGTTFAKGHRYQYDITLGQDGGVTPQPTASYMELPVIAEQTNIKYNLKMSTTTRRNYSMLYDTQYKVAYWVAYPLSNDYLGSQDRTDKWAYDPAFLSNLQANLESGYPNNASLQIDRGHQLPSGDRTYNRAENESTFYYTNMTPQNRSLNQGVWANLENKIRTWTTQAGVDTMYVVTGAMVTTATDKVVEYVQDNSGKQVAKPKYYYKVLAMKQGSNYYTIGFRMNNVSPSNTDYMNYTVTVESLEKETGFTFFPALSKEAKSTINTQIWRK
;
A
#
# COMPACT_ATOMS: atom_id res chain seq x y z
N MET A 1 -75.67 -42.74 10.78
CA MET A 1 -74.47 -43.49 11.22
C MET A 1 -73.38 -43.38 10.15
N ARG A 2 -72.17 -42.94 10.57
CA ARG A 2 -70.82 -43.04 9.95
C ARG A 2 -70.66 -42.67 8.46
N LYS A 3 -69.99 -41.55 8.15
CA LYS A 3 -68.51 -41.31 8.03
C LYS A 3 -67.89 -42.00 6.81
N ASN A 4 -67.31 -41.19 5.91
CA ASN A 4 -65.93 -41.38 5.44
C ASN A 4 -65.32 -40.03 5.00
N TRP A 5 -64.16 -39.73 5.58
CA TRP A 5 -63.44 -38.47 5.50
C TRP A 5 -62.61 -38.38 4.21
N LEU A 6 -62.75 -37.28 3.47
CA LEU A 6 -61.72 -36.75 2.56
C LEU A 6 -60.79 -35.84 3.37
N TYR A 7 -59.50 -36.17 3.41
CA TYR A 7 -58.46 -35.23 3.82
C TYR A 7 -57.97 -34.46 2.58
N LEU A 8 -58.46 -33.22 2.44
CA LEU A 8 -57.83 -32.17 1.66
C LEU A 8 -56.73 -31.54 2.54
N LEU A 9 -55.47 -31.77 2.19
CA LEU A 9 -54.35 -31.06 2.81
C LEU A 9 -54.29 -29.64 2.21
N GLY A 10 -54.67 -28.65 3.01
CA GLY A 10 -54.57 -27.24 2.64
C GLY A 10 -53.12 -26.78 2.65
N CYS A 11 -52.63 -26.35 1.47
CA CYS A 11 -51.44 -25.51 1.38
C CYS A 11 -51.78 -24.11 1.91
N ALA A 12 -51.40 -23.83 3.15
CA ALA A 12 -51.40 -22.49 3.70
C ALA A 12 -50.30 -21.65 3.02
N VAL A 13 -50.72 -20.80 2.08
CA VAL A 13 -49.91 -19.69 1.57
C VAL A 13 -49.87 -18.61 2.65
N LEU A 14 -48.84 -18.61 3.49
CA LEU A 14 -48.54 -17.50 4.39
C LEU A 14 -47.72 -16.46 3.62
N MET A 15 -48.42 -15.54 2.97
CA MET A 15 -47.86 -14.26 2.57
C MET A 15 -47.61 -13.43 3.84
N PHE A 16 -46.37 -13.41 4.34
CA PHE A 16 -45.95 -12.37 5.26
C PHE A 16 -45.69 -11.09 4.46
N SER A 17 -46.75 -10.30 4.30
CA SER A 17 -46.68 -8.89 3.98
C SER A 17 -45.96 -8.19 5.14
N SER A 18 -44.66 -7.98 4.99
CA SER A 18 -43.90 -7.10 5.87
C SER A 18 -44.38 -5.68 5.63
N CYS A 19 -45.20 -5.16 6.54
CA CYS A 19 -45.45 -3.74 6.68
C CYS A 19 -44.12 -3.04 6.97
N ARG A 20 -43.38 -2.66 5.93
CA ARG A 20 -42.53 -1.47 6.00
C ARG A 20 -43.48 -0.30 6.16
N LYS A 21 -43.57 0.24 7.38
CA LYS A 21 -43.85 1.66 7.51
C LYS A 21 -42.63 2.36 6.91
N GLU A 22 -42.70 2.63 5.61
CA GLU A 22 -42.00 3.76 5.04
C GLU A 22 -42.44 4.97 5.85
N THR A 23 -41.54 5.50 6.68
CA THR A 23 -41.66 6.89 7.08
C THR A 23 -41.45 7.68 5.80
N ASP A 24 -42.56 8.19 5.26
CA ASP A 24 -42.61 9.23 4.25
C ASP A 24 -41.47 10.23 4.44
N LEU A 25 -40.48 10.21 3.54
CA LEU A 25 -39.55 11.32 3.34
C LEU A 25 -40.25 12.46 2.57
N ASN A 26 -41.47 12.78 2.97
CA ASN A 26 -42.22 13.94 2.54
C ASN A 26 -42.63 14.76 3.76
N SER A 27 -41.62 15.28 4.47
CA SER A 27 -41.77 16.55 5.17
C SER A 27 -40.66 17.49 4.70
N LYS A 28 -41.05 18.59 4.04
CA LYS A 28 -40.24 19.80 3.91
C LYS A 28 -40.11 20.46 5.29
N GLY A 29 -39.41 19.79 6.20
CA GLY A 29 -38.86 20.35 7.41
C GLY A 29 -37.35 20.16 7.32
N THR A 30 -36.59 21.25 7.30
CA THR A 30 -35.13 21.20 7.43
C THR A 30 -34.80 20.60 8.80
N SER A 31 -34.64 19.28 8.89
CA SER A 31 -34.10 18.67 10.09
C SER A 31 -32.71 19.27 10.32
N ASN A 32 -32.54 19.99 11.42
CA ASN A 32 -31.26 20.57 11.80
C ASN A 32 -30.28 19.51 12.34
N GLN A 33 -30.72 18.25 12.45
CA GLN A 33 -29.92 17.16 12.98
C GLN A 33 -28.74 16.82 12.06
N VAL A 34 -27.57 16.61 12.66
CA VAL A 34 -26.34 16.27 11.94
C VAL A 34 -26.18 14.76 11.83
N TYR A 35 -26.04 14.27 10.59
CA TYR A 35 -25.71 12.89 10.26
C TYR A 35 -24.31 12.83 9.66
N PHE A 36 -23.62 11.69 9.81
CA PHE A 36 -22.26 11.52 9.29
C PHE A 36 -22.16 10.30 8.38
N SER A 37 -21.47 10.45 7.26
CA SER A 37 -21.00 9.36 6.41
C SER A 37 -19.49 9.36 6.41
N SER A 38 -18.86 8.20 6.20
CA SER A 38 -17.41 8.10 6.33
C SER A 38 -16.75 7.16 5.33
N LYS A 39 -15.45 7.41 5.11
CA LYS A 39 -14.52 6.51 4.45
C LYS A 39 -13.17 6.51 5.19
N ILE A 40 -12.46 5.39 5.12
CA ILE A 40 -11.09 5.26 5.66
C ILE A 40 -10.10 5.33 4.50
N ALA A 41 -9.09 6.20 4.59
CA ALA A 41 -8.04 6.36 3.57
C ALA A 41 -6.83 5.43 3.84
N GLY A 42 -6.18 4.91 2.77
CA GLY A 42 -4.85 4.25 2.85
C GLY A 42 -4.72 2.84 2.23
N LEU A 43 -3.47 2.34 2.17
CA LEU A 43 -3.00 1.01 1.74
C LEU A 43 -2.15 0.36 2.85
N PRO A 44 -1.98 -0.98 2.93
CA PRO A 44 -2.42 -2.02 1.99
C PRO A 44 -3.84 -2.56 2.24
N GLN A 45 -4.43 -3.05 1.15
CA GLN A 45 -5.75 -3.68 1.06
C GLN A 45 -5.65 -5.21 1.26
N THR A 46 -5.25 -5.70 2.43
CA THR A 46 -5.41 -7.12 2.83
C THR A 46 -5.52 -7.26 4.37
N ARG A 47 -6.40 -8.18 4.83
CA ARG A 47 -7.17 -8.20 6.12
C ARG A 47 -6.29 -8.27 7.39
N ALA A 48 -6.67 -7.76 8.57
CA ALA A 48 -7.94 -7.91 9.30
C ALA A 48 -8.84 -6.65 9.40
N GLN A 49 -9.65 -6.37 8.37
CA GLN A 49 -10.61 -5.23 8.24
C GLN A 49 -10.06 -3.92 7.62
N GLY A 50 -9.29 -4.07 6.53
CA GLY A 50 -8.89 -3.03 5.55
C GLY A 50 -9.45 -1.61 5.71
N THR A 51 -10.69 -1.36 5.23
CA THR A 51 -11.32 -0.02 5.14
C THR A 51 -12.81 -0.02 5.53
N GLN A 52 -13.27 -1.07 6.19
CA GLN A 52 -14.66 -1.26 6.58
C GLN A 52 -14.79 -1.07 8.09
N TRP A 53 -15.87 -0.43 8.51
CA TRP A 53 -16.21 -0.32 9.93
C TRP A 53 -16.87 -1.61 10.41
N SER A 54 -16.65 -1.96 11.67
CA SER A 54 -17.41 -3.00 12.36
C SER A 54 -18.70 -2.46 12.95
N ALA A 55 -19.66 -3.34 13.16
CA ALA A 55 -20.84 -3.00 13.93
C ALA A 55 -20.45 -2.59 15.35
N ASN A 56 -21.04 -1.48 15.82
CA ASN A 56 -20.77 -0.81 17.10
C ASN A 56 -19.42 -0.09 17.21
N ASP A 57 -18.67 0.06 16.10
CA ASP A 57 -17.55 1.00 16.11
C ASP A 57 -18.07 2.40 16.44
N ALA A 58 -17.38 3.07 17.37
CA ALA A 58 -17.78 4.37 17.88
C ALA A 58 -16.69 5.42 17.65
N ILE A 59 -17.11 6.61 17.25
CA ILE A 59 -16.28 7.78 17.02
C ILE A 59 -16.67 8.90 17.97
N GLY A 60 -15.69 9.70 18.38
CA GLY A 60 -15.93 10.97 19.08
C GLY A 60 -15.98 12.11 18.08
N ILE A 61 -17.02 12.94 18.17
CA ILE A 61 -17.23 14.08 17.27
C ILE A 61 -17.12 15.39 18.02
N PHE A 62 -16.37 16.32 17.44
CA PHE A 62 -16.30 17.71 17.84
C PHE A 62 -16.91 18.61 16.79
N MET A 63 -17.91 19.41 17.17
CA MET A 63 -18.51 20.45 16.33
C MET A 63 -18.10 21.82 16.85
N PHE A 64 -17.45 22.61 16.00
CA PHE A 64 -16.84 23.88 16.40
C PHE A 64 -17.07 24.96 15.34
N GLN A 65 -16.85 26.22 15.73
CA GLN A 65 -17.00 27.38 14.86
C GLN A 65 -16.14 27.24 13.60
N ASN A 66 -16.75 27.43 12.42
CA ASN A 66 -16.00 27.38 11.18
C ASN A 66 -14.98 28.52 11.08
N GLY A 67 -13.78 28.23 10.57
CA GLY A 67 -12.70 29.20 10.42
C GLY A 67 -11.90 29.51 11.70
N VAL A 68 -12.27 28.90 12.84
CA VAL A 68 -11.55 29.00 14.12
C VAL A 68 -10.92 27.65 14.44
N PRO A 69 -9.67 27.58 14.93
CA PRO A 69 -9.09 26.31 15.38
C PRO A 69 -9.94 25.62 16.46
N LEU A 70 -9.95 24.29 16.47
CA LEU A 70 -10.64 23.53 17.51
C LEU A 70 -10.01 23.83 18.88
N SER A 71 -10.81 24.29 19.82
CA SER A 71 -10.45 24.56 21.21
C SER A 71 -11.68 24.36 22.11
N GLY A 72 -11.49 24.31 23.42
CA GLY A 72 -12.62 24.20 24.36
C GLY A 72 -13.64 25.34 24.24
N THR A 73 -13.21 26.53 23.80
CA THR A 73 -14.06 27.71 23.64
C THR A 73 -14.67 27.86 22.24
N SER A 74 -14.10 27.20 21.22
CA SER A 74 -14.65 27.24 19.86
C SER A 74 -15.69 26.16 19.58
N VAL A 75 -15.84 25.18 20.48
CA VAL A 75 -16.89 24.15 20.43
C VAL A 75 -18.27 24.78 20.67
N VAL A 76 -19.26 24.38 19.87
CA VAL A 76 -20.61 24.97 19.88
C VAL A 76 -21.70 23.92 20.02
N ASN A 77 -22.89 24.33 20.47
CA ASN A 77 -24.10 23.50 20.62
C ASN A 77 -23.84 22.15 21.31
N ASN A 78 -23.14 22.18 22.46
CA ASN A 78 -22.74 21.00 23.21
C ASN A 78 -21.93 19.98 22.39
N GLY A 79 -21.31 20.40 21.28
CA GLY A 79 -20.62 19.52 20.36
C GLY A 79 -19.25 19.05 20.82
N PHE A 80 -19.02 18.89 22.12
CA PHE A 80 -17.76 18.40 22.65
C PHE A 80 -17.79 16.88 22.76
N ASN A 81 -16.90 16.20 22.03
CA ASN A 81 -16.64 14.76 22.11
C ASN A 81 -17.90 13.88 22.14
N LYS A 82 -18.84 14.13 21.22
CA LYS A 82 -20.12 13.44 21.18
C LYS A 82 -19.97 12.05 20.55
N PRO A 83 -20.42 10.97 21.21
CA PRO A 83 -20.28 9.61 20.69
C PRO A 83 -21.29 9.33 19.58
N TYR A 84 -20.78 8.83 18.47
CA TYR A 84 -21.57 8.33 17.36
C TYR A 84 -21.11 6.92 17.02
N SER A 85 -22.04 6.03 16.70
CA SER A 85 -21.76 4.63 16.37
C SER A 85 -22.30 4.24 15.00
N THR A 86 -21.72 3.19 14.41
CA THR A 86 -22.14 2.64 13.11
C THR A 86 -22.56 1.18 13.22
N ASN A 87 -23.43 0.74 12.31
CA ASN A 87 -23.75 -0.69 12.12
C ASN A 87 -22.74 -1.38 11.17
N GLY A 88 -21.61 -0.74 10.88
CA GLY A 88 -20.54 -1.25 10.02
C GLY A 88 -20.61 -0.77 8.56
N ASN A 89 -21.64 -0.01 8.19
CA ASN A 89 -21.82 0.51 6.83
C ASN A 89 -21.11 1.86 6.58
N GLY A 90 -20.39 2.38 7.57
CA GLY A 90 -19.70 3.67 7.49
C GLY A 90 -20.59 4.90 7.65
N ASN A 91 -21.89 4.72 7.84
CA ASN A 91 -22.79 5.78 8.31
C ASN A 91 -22.86 5.74 9.83
N PHE A 92 -22.76 6.92 10.44
CA PHE A 92 -22.70 7.08 11.88
C PHE A 92 -23.92 7.84 12.39
N SER A 93 -24.50 7.33 13.48
CA SER A 93 -25.65 7.92 14.17
C SER A 93 -25.32 8.15 15.65
N PRO A 94 -25.98 9.10 16.33
CA PRO A 94 -25.74 9.35 17.74
C PRO A 94 -25.91 8.06 18.55
N SER A 95 -24.98 7.79 19.48
CA SER A 95 -25.08 6.57 20.31
C SER A 95 -26.21 6.62 21.33
N ASP A 96 -26.68 7.82 21.68
CA ASP A 96 -27.87 8.08 22.50
C ASP A 96 -28.54 9.41 22.12
N ALA A 97 -29.72 9.67 22.68
CA ALA A 97 -30.49 10.89 22.39
C ALA A 97 -29.76 12.19 22.81
N GLN A 98 -28.92 12.14 23.85
CA GLN A 98 -28.16 13.30 24.36
C GLN A 98 -26.90 13.59 23.53
N SER A 99 -26.53 12.64 22.68
CA SER A 99 -25.38 12.73 21.78
C SER A 99 -25.73 13.38 20.45
N SER A 100 -27.02 13.55 20.15
CA SER A 100 -27.48 14.15 18.90
C SER A 100 -27.01 15.60 18.76
N LEU A 101 -26.39 15.90 17.63
CA LEU A 101 -25.95 17.24 17.25
C LEU A 101 -26.98 17.92 16.34
N GLU A 102 -27.10 19.23 16.49
CA GLU A 102 -27.90 20.10 15.62
C GLU A 102 -27.08 21.28 15.10
N PHE A 103 -27.23 21.58 13.81
CA PHE A 103 -26.62 22.75 13.19
C PHE A 103 -27.14 24.05 13.84
N PRO A 104 -26.26 24.99 14.23
CA PRO A 104 -26.68 26.29 14.73
C PRO A 104 -27.32 27.13 13.62
N THR A 105 -28.40 27.82 13.94
CA THR A 105 -29.09 28.74 13.01
C THR A 105 -28.18 29.90 12.63
N GLY A 106 -28.05 30.18 11.33
CA GLY A 106 -27.33 31.35 10.82
C GLY A 106 -25.80 31.30 10.93
N SER A 107 -25.22 30.18 11.37
CA SER A 107 -23.77 30.00 11.51
C SER A 107 -23.29 28.74 10.83
N LYS A 108 -22.04 28.74 10.33
CA LYS A 108 -21.39 27.57 9.77
C LYS A 108 -20.49 26.90 10.81
N VAL A 109 -20.41 25.57 10.77
CA VAL A 109 -19.59 24.76 11.68
C VAL A 109 -18.63 23.86 10.94
N SER A 110 -17.57 23.46 11.63
CA SER A 110 -16.59 22.48 11.20
C SER A 110 -16.57 21.29 12.15
N PHE A 111 -16.00 20.18 11.68
CA PHE A 111 -16.00 18.92 12.42
C PHE A 111 -14.59 18.31 12.51
N VAL A 112 -14.25 17.84 13.69
CA VAL A 112 -13.16 16.88 13.90
C VAL A 112 -13.80 15.61 14.46
N ALA A 113 -13.42 14.46 13.92
CA ALA A 113 -13.82 13.18 14.48
C ALA A 113 -12.60 12.29 14.69
N TYR A 114 -12.68 11.38 15.65
CA TYR A 114 -11.63 10.40 15.88
C TYR A 114 -12.19 9.04 16.30
N TYR A 115 -11.40 8.00 16.10
CA TYR A 115 -11.69 6.62 16.47
C TYR A 115 -10.46 6.01 17.15
N PRO A 116 -10.63 5.08 18.11
CA PRO A 116 -11.90 4.75 18.76
C PRO A 116 -12.35 5.84 19.72
N TYR A 117 -13.66 5.95 19.94
CA TYR A 117 -14.23 6.87 20.92
C TYR A 117 -13.67 6.61 22.32
N GLN A 118 -13.26 7.68 23.00
CA GLN A 118 -12.93 7.69 24.41
C GLN A 118 -13.74 8.79 25.10
N SER A 119 -14.44 8.45 26.19
CA SER A 119 -15.09 9.48 26.99
C SER A 119 -14.02 10.34 27.66
N SER A 120 -13.99 11.62 27.30
CA SER A 120 -13.00 12.58 27.80
C SER A 120 -13.58 13.99 27.76
N SER A 121 -13.18 14.80 28.74
CA SER A 121 -13.43 16.24 28.81
C SER A 121 -12.30 17.08 28.23
N THR A 122 -11.27 16.46 27.63
CA THR A 122 -10.12 17.13 27.01
C THR A 122 -10.06 16.87 25.51
N LEU A 123 -9.29 17.69 24.79
CA LEU A 123 -8.96 17.48 23.37
C LEU A 123 -7.75 16.55 23.17
N THR A 124 -7.30 15.91 24.25
CA THR A 124 -6.02 15.19 24.30
C THR A 124 -6.20 13.73 24.72
N PRO A 125 -6.87 12.89 23.91
CA PRO A 125 -6.98 11.47 24.21
C PRO A 125 -5.59 10.83 24.36
N THR A 126 -5.50 9.89 25.29
CA THR A 126 -4.29 9.11 25.53
C THR A 126 -4.43 7.74 24.88
N LEU A 127 -3.41 7.34 24.16
CA LEU A 127 -3.30 6.03 23.52
C LEU A 127 -2.40 5.14 24.37
N ASN A 128 -2.75 3.87 24.48
CA ASN A 128 -1.96 2.86 25.16
C ASN A 128 -1.92 1.59 24.30
N ILE A 129 -0.71 1.18 23.91
CA ILE A 129 -0.49 0.05 23.01
C ILE A 129 0.06 -1.19 23.73
N THR A 130 0.05 -1.21 25.06
CA THR A 130 0.61 -2.34 25.83
C THR A 130 -0.19 -3.63 25.70
N ASN A 131 -1.49 -3.54 25.37
CA ASN A 131 -2.35 -4.68 25.10
C ASN A 131 -2.67 -4.75 23.60
N GLN A 132 -2.14 -5.77 22.91
CA GLN A 132 -2.30 -5.96 21.47
C GLN A 132 -3.50 -6.85 21.09
N GLU A 133 -4.26 -7.40 22.03
CA GLU A 133 -5.29 -8.41 21.74
C GLU A 133 -6.43 -7.90 20.83
N ASN A 134 -6.84 -6.64 21.04
CA ASN A 134 -7.90 -5.99 20.26
C ASN A 134 -7.33 -4.95 19.29
N GLN A 135 -6.71 -5.44 18.20
CA GLN A 135 -6.10 -4.62 17.16
C GLN A 135 -7.02 -3.52 16.60
N PRO A 136 -8.33 -3.75 16.32
CA PRO A 136 -9.21 -2.69 15.88
C PRO A 136 -9.25 -1.47 16.80
N LEU A 137 -9.20 -1.65 18.12
CA LEU A 137 -9.21 -0.52 19.07
C LEU A 137 -7.86 0.20 19.18
N LEU A 138 -6.79 -0.36 18.60
CA LEU A 138 -5.48 0.28 18.55
C LEU A 138 -5.29 1.12 17.29
N ASP A 139 -6.13 0.93 16.27
CA ASP A 139 -6.05 1.63 14.98
C ASP A 139 -6.62 3.05 15.08
N PHE A 140 -5.90 3.92 15.81
CA PHE A 140 -6.34 5.28 16.05
C PHE A 140 -6.40 6.08 14.74
N MET A 141 -7.55 6.70 14.47
CA MET A 141 -7.82 7.46 13.25
C MET A 141 -8.39 8.84 13.56
N ILE A 142 -8.12 9.80 12.69
CA ILE A 142 -8.67 11.17 12.77
C ILE A 142 -9.28 11.55 11.42
N ALA A 143 -10.44 12.20 11.45
CA ALA A 143 -11.05 12.88 10.31
C ALA A 143 -11.22 14.37 10.61
N ARG A 144 -11.01 15.22 9.61
CA ARG A 144 -11.22 16.67 9.70
C ARG A 144 -12.06 17.15 8.52
N ASN A 145 -13.07 17.95 8.81
CA ASN A 145 -13.90 18.63 7.82
C ASN A 145 -14.01 20.11 8.19
N THR A 146 -13.32 20.97 7.44
CA THR A 146 -13.21 22.42 7.70
C THR A 146 -13.94 23.26 6.66
N THR A 147 -14.84 22.66 5.87
CA THR A 147 -15.48 23.31 4.71
C THR A 147 -16.60 24.28 5.10
N GLY A 148 -16.95 24.37 6.39
CA GLY A 148 -18.00 25.25 6.90
C GLY A 148 -19.39 24.84 6.46
N LEU A 149 -20.05 24.02 7.26
CA LEU A 149 -21.29 23.34 6.94
C LEU A 149 -22.49 23.95 7.68
N SER A 150 -23.68 23.81 7.09
CA SER A 150 -24.97 24.23 7.64
C SER A 150 -26.06 23.19 7.34
N ALA A 151 -27.23 23.35 7.97
CA ALA A 151 -28.36 22.47 7.73
C ALA A 151 -28.75 22.38 6.24
N GLY A 152 -29.31 21.23 5.84
CA GLY A 152 -29.84 21.00 4.48
C GLY A 152 -28.83 20.53 3.42
N GLN A 153 -27.56 20.30 3.79
CA GLN A 153 -26.49 19.88 2.87
C GLN A 153 -26.27 18.36 2.78
N GLY A 154 -27.12 17.56 3.43
CA GLY A 154 -26.97 16.10 3.54
C GLY A 154 -25.99 15.68 4.66
N PRO A 155 -25.61 14.39 4.74
CA PRO A 155 -24.69 13.90 5.76
C PRO A 155 -23.29 14.53 5.62
N VAL A 156 -22.69 14.87 6.76
CA VAL A 156 -21.31 15.35 6.84
C VAL A 156 -20.36 14.20 6.48
N ALA A 157 -19.63 14.37 5.38
CA ALA A 157 -18.62 13.40 4.96
C ALA A 157 -17.35 13.53 5.82
N LEU A 158 -16.91 12.41 6.40
CA LEU A 158 -15.69 12.27 7.17
C LEU A 158 -14.71 11.36 6.44
N THR A 159 -13.49 11.83 6.21
CA THR A 159 -12.40 10.98 5.69
C THR A 159 -11.42 10.72 6.83
N PHE A 160 -11.37 9.48 7.31
CA PHE A 160 -10.50 9.08 8.40
C PHE A 160 -9.12 8.68 7.88
N GLU A 161 -8.10 9.23 8.51
CA GLU A 161 -6.69 8.90 8.28
C GLU A 161 -6.13 8.15 9.49
N ARG A 162 -5.40 7.06 9.21
CA ARG A 162 -4.69 6.28 10.22
C ARG A 162 -3.53 7.07 10.81
N GLN A 163 -3.45 7.10 12.14
CA GLN A 163 -2.34 7.75 12.87
C GLN A 163 -1.28 6.74 13.31
N MET A 164 -1.61 5.45 13.31
CA MET A 164 -0.77 4.37 13.84
C MET A 164 -0.07 3.60 12.72
N THR A 165 0.94 2.81 13.08
CA THR A 165 1.63 1.88 12.19
C THR A 165 1.30 0.44 12.58
N LYS A 166 1.05 -0.43 11.59
CA LYS A 166 0.90 -1.87 11.83
C LYS A 166 2.15 -2.63 11.39
N VAL A 167 2.64 -3.52 12.25
CA VAL A 167 3.72 -4.47 11.93
C VAL A 167 3.14 -5.88 12.07
N GLU A 168 3.23 -6.68 11.03
CA GLU A 168 2.64 -8.02 10.98
C GLU A 168 3.68 -9.02 10.51
N LEU A 169 3.92 -10.08 11.25
CA LEU A 169 4.90 -11.09 10.92
C LEU A 169 4.21 -12.41 10.70
N LYS A 170 4.54 -13.08 9.61
CA LYS A 170 4.12 -14.44 9.31
C LYS A 170 5.26 -15.38 9.63
N LEU A 171 5.13 -16.15 10.72
CA LEU A 171 6.20 -16.97 11.24
C LEU A 171 6.17 -18.41 10.70
N LYS A 172 7.37 -18.92 10.43
CA LYS A 172 7.67 -20.31 10.12
C LYS A 172 8.74 -20.83 11.07
N GLY A 173 8.63 -22.08 11.47
CA GLY A 173 9.59 -22.73 12.36
C GLY A 173 9.02 -24.02 12.95
N ALA A 174 9.89 -24.87 13.50
CA ALA A 174 9.46 -26.07 14.21
C ALA A 174 8.79 -25.69 15.53
N ASP A 175 7.60 -26.23 15.80
CA ASP A 175 6.82 -26.03 17.03
C ASP A 175 6.72 -24.55 17.48
N LEU A 176 5.71 -23.87 16.94
CA LEU A 176 5.39 -22.47 17.29
C LEU A 176 4.18 -22.38 18.24
N SER A 177 3.70 -23.50 18.77
CA SER A 177 2.58 -23.50 19.69
C SER A 177 2.94 -22.71 20.96
N GLY A 178 2.06 -21.79 21.37
CA GLY A 178 2.28 -20.94 22.54
C GLY A 178 3.43 -19.94 22.42
N LEU A 179 3.95 -19.70 21.20
CA LEU A 179 4.99 -18.70 20.96
C LEU A 179 4.56 -17.32 21.46
N LYS A 180 5.47 -16.63 22.13
CA LYS A 180 5.34 -15.21 22.48
C LYS A 180 6.32 -14.38 21.66
N ALA A 181 5.97 -13.13 21.40
CA ALA A 181 6.87 -12.18 20.78
C ALA A 181 6.78 -10.83 21.47
N ASN A 182 7.92 -10.15 21.67
CA ASN A 182 7.98 -8.81 22.23
C ASN A 182 8.76 -7.90 21.29
N PHE A 183 8.25 -6.69 21.07
CA PHE A 183 9.00 -5.62 20.42
C PHE A 183 9.55 -4.71 21.51
N THR A 184 10.87 -4.71 21.66
CA THR A 184 11.55 -4.09 22.79
C THR A 184 11.73 -2.59 22.64
N ALA A 185 11.79 -1.91 23.78
CA ALA A 185 12.15 -0.50 23.90
C ALA A 185 11.28 0.45 23.04
N LEU A 186 9.99 0.18 22.90
CA LEU A 186 9.04 1.08 22.24
C LEU A 186 8.39 2.03 23.26
N SER A 187 7.91 3.18 22.78
CA SER A 187 6.97 4.01 23.53
C SER A 187 5.66 3.26 23.74
N SER A 188 5.13 3.29 24.96
CA SER A 188 3.96 2.48 25.35
C SER A 188 2.65 3.26 25.36
N THR A 189 2.75 4.58 25.55
CA THR A 189 1.64 5.50 25.51
C THR A 189 1.96 6.70 24.62
N ALA A 190 0.93 7.40 24.17
CA ALA A 190 1.06 8.67 23.46
C ALA A 190 -0.12 9.57 23.78
N VAL A 191 0.10 10.88 23.73
CA VAL A 191 -0.98 11.87 23.75
C VAL A 191 -1.22 12.33 22.32
N VAL A 192 -2.49 12.41 21.92
CA VAL A 192 -2.87 12.99 20.63
C VAL A 192 -3.56 14.31 20.88
N ASP A 193 -3.08 15.40 20.29
CA ASP A 193 -3.77 16.67 20.29
C ASP A 193 -4.76 16.72 19.12
N LEU A 194 -6.06 16.65 19.40
CA LEU A 194 -7.11 16.67 18.37
C LEU A 194 -7.25 18.04 17.69
N SER A 195 -6.72 19.12 18.26
CA SER A 195 -6.73 20.43 17.60
C SER A 195 -5.75 20.46 16.42
N SER A 196 -4.52 19.97 16.62
CA SER A 196 -3.44 19.99 15.63
C SER A 196 -3.28 18.67 14.85
N GLY A 197 -3.72 17.55 15.43
CA GLY A 197 -3.52 16.19 14.93
C GLY A 197 -2.15 15.61 15.27
N GLN A 198 -1.38 16.29 16.12
CA GLN A 198 -0.07 15.81 16.56
C GLN A 198 -0.22 14.63 17.51
N LEU A 199 0.56 13.59 17.26
CA LEU A 199 0.69 12.42 18.12
C LEU A 199 2.07 12.48 18.76
N THR A 200 2.12 12.49 20.09
CA THR A 200 3.35 12.62 20.87
C THR A 200 3.52 11.39 21.76
N PRO A 201 4.37 10.43 21.36
CA PRO A 201 4.68 9.27 22.18
C PRO A 201 5.40 9.64 23.47
N ASP A 202 5.23 8.82 24.51
CA ASP A 202 6.04 8.89 25.71
C ASP A 202 7.51 8.51 25.42
N ASN A 203 8.42 9.02 26.24
CA ASN A 203 9.85 8.74 26.09
C ASN A 203 10.32 7.61 27.02
N THR A 204 9.39 6.81 27.57
CA THR A 204 9.71 5.71 28.49
C THR A 204 9.68 4.39 27.75
N PRO A 205 10.83 3.78 27.41
CA PRO A 205 10.87 2.56 26.62
C PRO A 205 10.26 1.39 27.40
N LYS A 206 9.41 0.61 26.74
CA LYS A 206 8.86 -0.65 27.25
C LYS A 206 8.89 -1.73 26.17
N ASP A 207 8.90 -2.97 26.63
CA ASP A 207 8.71 -4.12 25.76
C ASP A 207 7.22 -4.34 25.55
N ILE A 208 6.79 -4.33 24.29
CA ILE A 208 5.38 -4.46 23.91
C ILE A 208 5.13 -5.87 23.39
N PRO A 209 4.29 -6.67 24.08
CA PRO A 209 3.95 -8.01 23.61
C PRO A 209 3.12 -7.92 22.33
N ALA A 210 3.38 -8.83 21.40
CA ALA A 210 2.56 -8.97 20.21
C ALA A 210 1.25 -9.70 20.52
N LYS A 211 0.27 -9.52 19.65
CA LYS A 211 -0.78 -10.52 19.49
C LYS A 211 -0.27 -11.66 18.61
N VAL A 212 -0.35 -12.89 19.11
CA VAL A 212 0.07 -14.09 18.36
C VAL A 212 -1.14 -15.00 18.15
N TYR A 213 -1.42 -15.37 16.91
CA TYR A 213 -2.57 -16.22 16.56
C TYR A 213 -2.30 -17.03 15.30
N LEU A 214 -3.13 -18.05 15.06
CA LEU A 214 -3.15 -18.75 13.79
C LEU A 214 -4.14 -18.07 12.85
N ASN A 215 -3.70 -17.74 11.63
CA ASN A 215 -4.64 -17.27 10.60
C ASN A 215 -5.50 -18.43 10.05
N ALA A 216 -6.40 -18.12 9.12
CA ALA A 216 -7.28 -19.11 8.49
C ALA A 216 -6.54 -20.23 7.74
N SER A 217 -5.26 -20.04 7.42
CA SER A 217 -4.39 -21.02 6.76
C SER A 217 -3.51 -21.79 7.76
N ASN A 218 -3.79 -21.70 9.06
CA ASN A 218 -3.00 -22.28 10.16
C ASN A 218 -1.55 -21.76 10.22
N GLU A 219 -1.30 -20.55 9.75
CA GLU A 219 0.02 -19.92 9.81
C GLU A 219 0.10 -19.06 11.07
N THR A 220 1.24 -19.12 11.77
CA THR A 220 1.46 -18.29 12.96
C THR A 220 1.66 -16.84 12.54
N ILE A 221 0.74 -15.98 12.93
CA ILE A 221 0.81 -14.53 12.75
C ILE A 221 1.16 -13.88 14.07
N VAL A 222 2.05 -12.91 14.01
CA VAL A 222 2.48 -12.08 15.13
C VAL A 222 2.26 -10.62 14.71
N GLU A 223 1.40 -9.88 15.40
CA GLU A 223 1.05 -8.51 15.01
C GLU A 223 1.18 -7.50 16.14
N TRP A 224 1.61 -6.30 15.77
CA TRP A 224 1.62 -5.10 16.59
C TRP A 224 0.97 -3.92 15.86
N THR A 225 0.27 -3.09 16.61
CA THR A 225 -0.01 -1.70 16.29
C THR A 225 0.85 -0.83 17.19
N ILE A 226 1.72 -0.02 16.56
CA ILE A 226 2.72 0.81 17.23
C ILE A 226 2.59 2.28 16.83
N PHE A 227 3.23 3.17 17.60
CA PHE A 227 3.37 4.56 17.20
C PHE A 227 4.36 4.67 16.03
N PRO A 228 4.10 5.57 15.05
CA PRO A 228 5.04 5.83 13.98
C PRO A 228 6.31 6.49 14.52
N GLY A 229 7.46 6.18 13.92
CA GLY A 229 8.74 6.71 14.37
C GLY A 229 9.93 6.01 13.78
N ILE A 230 11.11 6.43 14.22
CA ILE A 230 12.41 5.89 13.81
C ILE A 230 12.90 4.95 14.91
N LEU A 231 13.26 3.73 14.54
CA LEU A 231 13.85 2.77 15.47
C LEU A 231 15.28 3.14 15.84
N THR A 232 15.64 2.86 17.08
CA THR A 232 16.99 2.97 17.62
C THR A 232 17.67 1.60 17.66
N ALA A 233 18.96 1.56 18.00
CA ALA A 233 19.68 0.30 18.20
C ALA A 233 19.16 -0.54 19.39
N GLN A 234 18.33 0.02 20.27
CA GLN A 234 17.71 -0.71 21.39
C GLN A 234 16.47 -1.51 20.96
N ASN A 235 15.89 -1.17 19.79
CA ASN A 235 14.69 -1.80 19.30
C ASN A 235 15.01 -3.13 18.60
N LYS A 236 14.43 -4.21 19.11
CA LYS A 236 14.53 -5.56 18.56
C LYS A 236 13.22 -6.30 18.77
N ILE A 237 12.98 -7.34 17.98
CA ILE A 237 11.88 -8.27 18.18
C ILE A 237 12.43 -9.56 18.76
N VAL A 238 11.92 -9.95 19.92
CA VAL A 238 12.33 -11.16 20.63
C VAL A 238 11.18 -12.15 20.64
N PHE A 239 11.36 -13.28 19.98
CA PHE A 239 10.43 -14.41 20.02
C PHE A 239 10.87 -15.39 21.12
N THR A 240 9.93 -15.89 21.91
CA THR A 240 10.17 -16.85 22.99
C THR A 240 9.21 -18.02 22.83
N LYS A 241 9.77 -19.22 22.65
CA LYS A 241 9.00 -20.47 22.61
C LYS A 241 8.62 -20.94 24.02
N VAL A 242 7.70 -21.89 24.09
CA VAL A 242 7.24 -22.49 25.35
C VAL A 242 8.38 -23.19 26.11
N ASP A 243 9.37 -23.74 25.39
CA ASP A 243 10.57 -24.36 25.97
C ASP A 243 11.59 -23.34 26.51
N GLY A 244 11.29 -22.04 26.42
CA GLY A 244 12.14 -20.94 26.87
C GLY A 244 13.20 -20.50 25.85
N LYS A 245 13.33 -21.15 24.69
CA LYS A 245 14.29 -20.72 23.66
C LYS A 245 13.86 -19.39 23.06
N THR A 246 14.84 -18.50 22.94
CA THR A 246 14.64 -17.14 22.40
C THR A 246 15.30 -16.95 21.05
N PHE A 247 14.63 -16.19 20.18
CA PHE A 247 15.12 -15.79 18.86
C PHE A 247 15.02 -14.28 18.76
N THR A 248 16.09 -13.62 18.35
CA THR A 248 16.13 -12.15 18.29
C THR A 248 16.31 -11.67 16.87
N TRP A 249 15.41 -10.79 16.44
CA TRP A 249 15.56 -10.01 15.22
C TRP A 249 15.91 -8.56 15.58
N THR A 250 17.13 -8.16 15.23
CA THR A 250 17.55 -6.76 15.31
C THR A 250 17.09 -6.04 14.04
N ILE A 251 16.04 -5.23 14.15
CA ILE A 251 15.60 -4.35 13.06
C ILE A 251 16.61 -3.20 13.00
N GLY A 252 17.23 -2.96 11.85
CA GLY A 252 18.34 -2.01 11.73
C GLY A 252 17.98 -0.63 12.32
N ALA A 253 18.90 -0.05 13.11
CA ALA A 253 18.73 1.30 13.64
C ALA A 253 18.55 2.31 12.48
N GLY A 254 17.65 3.28 12.66
CA GLY A 254 17.27 4.22 11.60
C GLY A 254 16.10 3.75 10.72
N THR A 255 15.65 2.50 10.87
CA THR A 255 14.42 2.03 10.18
C THR A 255 13.25 2.91 10.58
N THR A 256 12.53 3.44 9.60
CA THR A 256 11.37 4.32 9.83
C THR A 256 10.07 3.58 9.60
N PHE A 257 9.22 3.57 10.63
CA PHE A 257 7.84 3.11 10.56
C PHE A 257 6.92 4.32 10.42
N ALA A 258 6.35 4.47 9.22
CA ALA A 258 5.56 5.63 8.85
C ALA A 258 4.10 5.51 9.31
N LYS A 259 3.51 6.65 9.65
CA LYS A 259 2.10 6.79 10.01
C LYS A 259 1.21 6.18 8.92
N GLY A 260 0.20 5.42 9.33
CA GLY A 260 -0.82 4.85 8.46
C GLY A 260 -0.36 3.70 7.56
N HIS A 261 0.89 3.25 7.70
CA HIS A 261 1.43 2.14 6.93
C HIS A 261 1.25 0.82 7.68
N ARG A 262 1.16 -0.26 6.90
CA ARG A 262 1.34 -1.63 7.39
C ARG A 262 2.62 -2.19 6.79
N TYR A 263 3.43 -2.82 7.63
CA TYR A 263 4.65 -3.51 7.26
C TYR A 263 4.43 -4.98 7.58
N GLN A 264 4.49 -5.85 6.57
CA GLN A 264 4.44 -7.29 6.81
C GLN A 264 5.82 -7.91 6.60
N TYR A 265 6.11 -9.00 7.29
CA TYR A 265 7.34 -9.78 7.09
C TYR A 265 7.07 -11.27 7.31
N ASP A 266 7.51 -12.11 6.39
CA ASP A 266 7.66 -13.53 6.61
C ASP A 266 8.95 -13.76 7.42
N ILE A 267 8.85 -14.42 8.57
CA ILE A 267 9.97 -14.68 9.48
C ILE A 267 10.16 -16.18 9.60
N THR A 268 11.38 -16.68 9.40
CA THR A 268 11.72 -18.07 9.75
C THR A 268 12.58 -18.11 11.00
N LEU A 269 12.14 -18.86 12.02
CA LEU A 269 12.93 -19.17 13.22
C LEU A 269 13.76 -20.43 12.95
N GLY A 270 15.09 -20.28 12.85
CA GLY A 270 16.03 -21.36 12.56
C GLY A 270 16.21 -22.35 13.71
N GLN A 271 17.05 -23.37 13.55
CA GLN A 271 17.35 -24.34 14.62
C GLN A 271 18.35 -23.80 15.65
N ASP A 272 19.23 -22.86 15.26
CA ASP A 272 20.32 -22.33 16.09
C ASP A 272 20.05 -20.94 16.72
N GLY A 273 18.78 -20.52 16.83
CA GLY A 273 18.44 -19.19 17.37
C GLY A 273 18.42 -18.04 16.34
N GLY A 274 18.78 -18.31 15.08
CA GLY A 274 18.76 -17.34 13.99
C GLY A 274 17.34 -16.94 13.54
N VAL A 275 17.18 -15.66 13.18
CA VAL A 275 15.95 -15.11 12.58
C VAL A 275 16.23 -14.62 11.17
N THR A 276 15.47 -15.10 10.19
CA THR A 276 15.57 -14.63 8.80
C THR A 276 14.28 -13.89 8.40
N PRO A 277 14.28 -12.54 8.34
CA PRO A 277 13.15 -11.76 7.87
C PRO A 277 13.07 -11.70 6.34
N GLN A 278 11.85 -11.75 5.80
CA GLN A 278 11.51 -11.67 4.38
C GLN A 278 10.27 -10.75 4.23
N PRO A 279 10.40 -9.45 3.93
CA PRO A 279 9.26 -8.52 3.98
C PRO A 279 8.11 -8.87 3.01
N THR A 280 6.90 -8.45 3.38
CA THR A 280 5.65 -8.61 2.63
C THR A 280 4.79 -7.31 2.66
N ALA A 281 4.52 -6.74 1.49
CA ALA A 281 3.57 -5.67 1.08
C ALA A 281 3.67 -4.21 1.63
N SER A 282 4.41 -3.37 0.90
CA SER A 282 3.97 -2.03 0.44
C SER A 282 3.55 -2.21 -1.04
N TYR A 283 2.49 -1.54 -1.55
CA TYR A 283 1.92 -1.61 -2.92
C TYR A 283 2.04 -2.93 -3.72
N MET A 284 0.98 -3.47 -4.33
CA MET A 284 1.02 -4.79 -5.03
C MET A 284 2.24 -5.03 -5.94
N GLU A 285 2.68 -4.01 -6.71
CA GLU A 285 3.86 -4.09 -7.58
C GLU A 285 5.21 -3.94 -6.87
N LEU A 286 5.27 -3.48 -5.61
CA LEU A 286 6.54 -3.15 -4.97
C LEU A 286 7.30 -4.43 -4.61
N PRO A 287 8.54 -4.57 -5.09
CA PRO A 287 9.42 -5.58 -4.56
C PRO A 287 9.78 -5.29 -3.10
N VAL A 288 10.27 -6.31 -2.42
CA VAL A 288 10.95 -6.13 -1.13
C VAL A 288 12.12 -5.15 -1.27
N ILE A 289 12.11 -4.09 -0.46
CA ILE A 289 13.18 -3.09 -0.42
C ILE A 289 14.21 -3.50 0.65
N ALA A 290 15.47 -3.61 0.24
CA ALA A 290 16.62 -3.63 1.15
C ALA A 290 17.51 -2.43 0.82
N GLU A 291 17.49 -1.40 1.66
CA GLU A 291 18.33 -0.22 1.45
C GLU A 291 19.80 -0.51 1.77
N GLN A 292 20.70 0.03 0.95
CA GLN A 292 22.15 0.03 1.15
C GLN A 292 22.67 1.43 0.85
N THR A 293 23.90 1.76 1.28
CA THR A 293 24.46 3.12 1.22
C THR A 293 24.31 3.80 -0.16
N ASN A 294 24.51 3.04 -1.24
CA ASN A 294 24.46 3.52 -2.63
C ASN A 294 23.11 3.28 -3.32
N ILE A 295 22.20 2.55 -2.69
CA ILE A 295 20.90 2.17 -3.22
C ILE A 295 19.84 3.12 -2.66
N LYS A 296 19.08 3.77 -3.54
CA LYS A 296 18.08 4.77 -3.20
C LYS A 296 16.72 4.35 -3.71
N TYR A 297 15.77 4.21 -2.79
CA TYR A 297 14.38 4.03 -3.13
C TYR A 297 13.73 5.39 -3.45
N ASN A 298 12.93 5.45 -4.51
CA ASN A 298 12.12 6.63 -4.83
C ASN A 298 10.72 6.20 -5.25
N LEU A 299 9.69 6.79 -4.63
CA LEU A 299 8.30 6.66 -5.04
C LEU A 299 7.86 7.97 -5.70
N LYS A 300 7.55 7.90 -6.99
CA LYS A 300 7.00 9.02 -7.73
C LYS A 300 5.48 8.93 -7.78
N MET A 301 4.84 9.96 -7.23
CA MET A 301 3.41 10.20 -7.37
C MET A 301 3.16 11.22 -8.49
N SER A 302 2.11 11.02 -9.27
CA SER A 302 1.63 11.98 -10.28
C SER A 302 0.74 13.04 -9.64
N THR A 303 -0.11 12.60 -8.72
CA THR A 303 -0.92 13.44 -7.81
C THR A 303 -0.88 12.81 -6.43
N THR A 304 -1.43 13.47 -5.41
CA THR A 304 -1.49 12.91 -4.04
C THR A 304 -2.19 11.56 -3.95
N THR A 305 -3.01 11.19 -4.94
CA THR A 305 -3.77 9.93 -4.98
C THR A 305 -3.38 9.00 -6.12
N ARG A 306 -2.57 9.46 -7.08
CA ARG A 306 -2.22 8.72 -8.28
C ARG A 306 -0.75 8.37 -8.29
N ARG A 307 -0.48 7.07 -8.18
CA ARG A 307 0.87 6.49 -8.20
C ARG A 307 1.39 6.55 -9.62
N ASN A 308 2.63 7.00 -9.82
CA ASN A 308 3.26 6.95 -11.14
C ASN A 308 4.15 5.71 -11.23
N TYR A 309 5.27 5.69 -10.52
CA TYR A 309 6.14 4.52 -10.42
C TYR A 309 6.99 4.59 -9.16
N SER A 310 7.56 3.47 -8.77
CA SER A 310 8.60 3.36 -7.76
C SER A 310 9.88 2.85 -8.39
N MET A 311 11.04 3.14 -7.82
CA MET A 311 12.31 2.59 -8.28
C MET A 311 13.29 2.32 -7.15
N LEU A 312 14.23 1.41 -7.40
CA LEU A 312 15.40 1.16 -6.58
C LEU A 312 16.65 1.47 -7.39
N TYR A 313 17.18 2.67 -7.20
CA TYR A 313 18.25 3.25 -8.01
C TYR A 313 19.62 3.09 -7.36
N ASP A 314 20.57 2.54 -8.10
CA ASP A 314 21.96 2.47 -7.68
C ASP A 314 22.72 3.72 -8.14
N THR A 315 23.08 4.57 -7.18
CA THR A 315 23.80 5.82 -7.43
C THR A 315 25.27 5.62 -7.79
N GLN A 316 25.85 4.45 -7.56
CA GLN A 316 27.19 4.10 -8.01
C GLN A 316 27.14 3.70 -9.48
N TYR A 317 26.27 2.74 -9.83
CA TYR A 317 26.16 2.19 -11.18
C TYR A 317 25.32 3.04 -12.14
N LYS A 318 24.56 4.00 -11.62
CA LYS A 318 23.65 4.87 -12.38
C LYS A 318 22.55 4.10 -13.12
N VAL A 319 22.09 2.99 -12.54
CA VAL A 319 21.01 2.15 -13.08
C VAL A 319 19.98 1.86 -11.99
N ALA A 320 18.70 1.74 -12.34
CA ALA A 320 17.74 1.18 -11.39
C ALA A 320 17.73 -0.34 -11.50
N TYR A 321 17.89 -1.02 -10.35
CA TYR A 321 17.75 -2.47 -10.29
C TYR A 321 16.31 -2.89 -10.60
N TRP A 322 15.34 -2.09 -10.16
CA TRP A 322 13.97 -2.20 -10.62
C TRP A 322 13.26 -0.85 -10.67
N VAL A 323 12.26 -0.79 -11.56
CA VAL A 323 11.19 0.21 -11.63
C VAL A 323 9.86 -0.56 -11.57
N ALA A 324 9.01 -0.22 -10.62
CA ALA A 324 7.75 -0.90 -10.34
C ALA A 324 6.58 0.06 -10.52
N TYR A 325 5.54 -0.36 -11.26
CA TYR A 325 4.42 0.52 -11.56
C TYR A 325 3.12 -0.22 -11.87
N PRO A 326 1.94 0.37 -11.58
CA PRO A 326 0.68 -0.09 -12.13
C PRO A 326 0.50 0.39 -13.57
N LEU A 327 -0.25 -0.38 -14.35
CA LEU A 327 -0.72 -0.05 -15.68
C LEU A 327 -2.20 -0.48 -15.78
N SER A 328 -3.06 0.46 -16.16
CA SER A 328 -4.49 0.27 -16.39
C SER A 328 -4.91 1.27 -17.48
N ASN A 329 -6.16 1.21 -17.93
CA ASN A 329 -6.68 2.20 -18.89
C ASN A 329 -6.50 3.65 -18.41
N ASP A 330 -6.47 3.89 -17.10
CA ASP A 330 -6.29 5.23 -16.54
C ASP A 330 -4.91 5.84 -16.84
N TYR A 331 -3.90 5.04 -17.16
CA TYR A 331 -2.54 5.50 -17.51
C TYR A 331 -2.34 5.71 -19.00
N LEU A 332 -3.32 5.29 -19.80
CA LEU A 332 -3.29 5.35 -21.25
C LEU A 332 -4.21 6.46 -21.76
N GLY A 333 -3.79 7.13 -22.82
CA GLY A 333 -4.50 8.21 -23.46
C GLY A 333 -3.84 8.57 -24.78
N SER A 334 -4.00 9.82 -25.21
CA SER A 334 -3.50 10.34 -26.48
C SER A 334 -2.27 11.24 -26.34
N GLN A 335 -1.60 11.25 -25.19
CA GLN A 335 -0.37 12.03 -25.01
C GLN A 335 0.76 11.42 -25.84
N ASP A 336 1.28 12.22 -26.77
CA ASP A 336 2.46 11.86 -27.55
C ASP A 336 3.73 11.81 -26.70
N ARG A 337 4.69 11.04 -27.21
CA ARG A 337 6.04 10.94 -26.69
C ARG A 337 6.68 12.33 -26.59
N THR A 338 7.17 12.69 -25.41
CA THR A 338 7.67 14.05 -25.15
C THR A 338 9.15 14.26 -25.46
N ASP A 339 9.96 13.19 -25.42
CA ASP A 339 11.43 13.26 -25.55
C ASP A 339 12.07 14.32 -24.64
N LYS A 340 11.44 14.58 -23.48
CA LYS A 340 11.88 15.59 -22.51
C LYS A 340 12.97 15.04 -21.58
N TRP A 341 14.11 14.72 -22.17
CA TRP A 341 15.30 14.24 -21.46
C TRP A 341 15.71 15.22 -20.36
N ALA A 342 15.86 14.71 -19.14
CA ALA A 342 16.17 15.53 -17.98
C ALA A 342 16.78 14.70 -16.84
N TYR A 343 17.46 15.40 -15.93
CA TYR A 343 17.72 14.85 -14.60
C TYR A 343 16.42 14.62 -13.84
N ASP A 344 16.37 13.55 -13.06
CA ASP A 344 15.30 13.34 -12.11
C ASP A 344 15.44 14.34 -10.95
N PRO A 345 14.44 15.19 -10.66
CA PRO A 345 14.51 16.14 -9.57
C PRO A 345 14.57 15.48 -8.17
N ALA A 346 14.25 14.17 -8.05
CA ALA A 346 14.34 13.45 -6.78
C ALA A 346 15.79 13.11 -6.38
N PHE A 347 16.77 13.26 -7.28
CA PHE A 347 18.17 12.93 -7.04
C PHE A 347 19.08 14.08 -7.42
N LEU A 348 20.19 14.24 -6.70
CA LEU A 348 21.22 15.21 -7.08
C LEU A 348 21.82 14.82 -8.45
N SER A 349 22.15 15.81 -9.28
CA SER A 349 22.65 15.60 -10.64
C SER A 349 23.98 14.84 -10.70
N ASN A 350 24.83 14.95 -9.66
CA ASN A 350 26.08 14.18 -9.54
C ASN A 350 25.84 12.68 -9.28
N LEU A 351 24.67 12.31 -8.73
CA LEU A 351 24.27 10.93 -8.46
C LEU A 351 23.63 10.24 -9.68
N GLN A 352 23.42 10.96 -10.77
CA GLN A 352 22.78 10.48 -12.00
C GLN A 352 23.73 10.57 -13.21
N ALA A 353 23.41 9.85 -14.28
CA ALA A 353 24.06 10.00 -15.58
C ALA A 353 23.58 11.28 -16.29
N ASN A 354 24.42 11.89 -17.12
CA ASN A 354 24.08 12.97 -18.04
C ASN A 354 23.82 12.43 -19.45
N LEU A 355 22.55 12.27 -19.84
CA LEU A 355 22.16 11.64 -21.12
C LEU A 355 21.45 12.59 -22.09
N GLU A 356 21.74 13.90 -21.99
CA GLU A 356 21.15 14.95 -22.83
C GLU A 356 21.23 14.60 -24.32
N SER A 357 22.43 14.19 -24.78
CA SER A 357 22.69 13.79 -26.17
C SER A 357 22.76 12.27 -26.36
N GLY A 358 22.25 11.48 -25.40
CA GLY A 358 22.44 10.04 -25.36
C GLY A 358 23.81 9.63 -24.81
N TYR A 359 24.20 8.36 -25.02
CA TYR A 359 25.53 7.89 -24.66
C TYR A 359 26.55 8.31 -25.75
N PRO A 360 27.74 8.83 -25.39
CA PRO A 360 28.85 8.99 -26.32
C PRO A 360 29.16 7.70 -27.09
N ASN A 361 29.47 7.83 -28.39
CA ASN A 361 29.76 6.72 -29.30
C ASN A 361 28.67 5.64 -29.39
N ASN A 362 27.41 5.98 -29.07
CA ASN A 362 26.28 5.03 -29.05
C ASN A 362 26.13 4.21 -30.34
N ALA A 363 26.39 4.79 -31.51
CA ALA A 363 26.32 4.10 -32.80
C ALA A 363 27.39 3.00 -32.91
N SER A 364 28.65 3.30 -32.58
CA SER A 364 29.72 2.30 -32.58
C SER A 364 29.53 1.23 -31.52
N LEU A 365 29.00 1.61 -30.34
CA LEU A 365 28.69 0.69 -29.25
C LEU A 365 27.38 -0.09 -29.45
N GLN A 366 26.57 0.27 -30.46
CA GLN A 366 25.26 -0.30 -30.74
C GLN A 366 24.32 -0.26 -29.52
N ILE A 367 24.26 0.89 -28.83
CA ILE A 367 23.41 1.11 -27.65
C ILE A 367 22.47 2.30 -27.83
N ASP A 368 21.38 2.29 -27.07
CA ASP A 368 20.40 3.38 -26.97
C ASP A 368 20.19 3.79 -25.50
N ARG A 369 19.48 4.91 -25.29
CA ARG A 369 18.81 5.22 -24.01
C ARG A 369 17.62 4.28 -23.81
N GLY A 370 17.87 3.11 -23.23
CA GLY A 370 16.84 2.12 -22.95
C GLY A 370 16.01 2.53 -21.74
N HIS A 371 14.71 2.72 -21.96
CA HIS A 371 13.76 2.99 -20.88
C HIS A 371 13.53 1.73 -20.05
N GLN A 372 13.36 1.90 -18.73
CA GLN A 372 12.80 0.84 -17.89
C GLN A 372 11.27 0.94 -17.83
N LEU A 373 10.71 2.06 -17.37
CA LEU A 373 9.31 2.43 -17.62
C LEU A 373 9.20 3.10 -19.00
N PRO A 374 8.55 2.48 -20.00
CA PRO A 374 8.46 3.07 -21.33
C PRO A 374 7.47 4.23 -21.39
N SER A 375 7.78 5.24 -22.20
CA SER A 375 6.89 6.39 -22.46
C SER A 375 5.47 5.97 -22.90
N GLY A 376 5.35 4.88 -23.66
CA GLY A 376 4.06 4.34 -24.11
C GLY A 376 3.13 3.85 -22.98
N ASP A 377 3.67 3.60 -21.79
CA ASP A 377 2.88 3.20 -20.61
C ASP A 377 2.32 4.42 -19.85
N ARG A 378 2.68 5.65 -20.24
CA ARG A 378 2.24 6.92 -19.62
C ARG A 378 1.77 7.91 -20.69
N THR A 379 0.63 7.61 -21.31
CA THR A 379 0.05 8.45 -22.37
C THR A 379 -1.23 9.17 -21.92
N TYR A 380 -1.58 9.13 -20.63
CA TYR A 380 -2.72 9.87 -20.10
C TYR A 380 -2.47 11.38 -20.00
N ASN A 381 -1.32 11.80 -19.46
CA ASN A 381 -0.96 13.21 -19.36
C ASN A 381 0.54 13.44 -19.59
N ARG A 382 0.86 14.68 -19.98
CA ARG A 382 2.22 15.11 -20.29
C ARG A 382 3.21 14.93 -19.14
N ALA A 383 2.84 15.27 -17.91
CA ALA A 383 3.76 15.23 -16.77
C ALA A 383 4.20 13.81 -16.42
N GLU A 384 3.29 12.83 -16.50
CA GLU A 384 3.62 11.42 -16.36
C GLU A 384 4.52 10.95 -17.51
N ASN A 385 4.22 11.36 -18.74
CA ASN A 385 5.05 11.02 -19.90
C ASN A 385 6.48 11.57 -19.75
N GLU A 386 6.65 12.86 -19.43
CA GLU A 386 7.96 13.51 -19.23
C GLU A 386 8.78 12.80 -18.15
N SER A 387 8.14 12.31 -17.09
CA SER A 387 8.85 11.59 -16.03
C SER A 387 9.46 10.25 -16.45
N THR A 388 9.02 9.70 -17.59
CA THR A 388 9.65 8.49 -18.17
C THR A 388 10.98 8.80 -18.84
N PHE A 389 11.28 10.07 -19.15
CA PHE A 389 12.50 10.52 -19.80
C PHE A 389 13.62 10.92 -18.83
N TYR A 390 13.41 10.72 -17.53
CA TYR A 390 14.44 10.98 -16.54
C TYR A 390 15.61 10.02 -16.67
N TYR A 391 16.83 10.53 -16.45
CA TYR A 391 18.06 9.73 -16.57
C TYR A 391 18.13 8.55 -15.60
N THR A 392 17.45 8.62 -14.46
CA THR A 392 17.30 7.50 -13.49
C THR A 392 16.49 6.32 -14.03
N ASN A 393 15.65 6.55 -15.05
CA ASN A 393 14.86 5.52 -15.74
C ASN A 393 15.54 5.00 -17.01
N MET A 394 16.81 5.38 -17.25
CA MET A 394 17.58 4.99 -18.43
C MET A 394 18.72 4.05 -18.10
N THR A 395 19.00 3.16 -19.05
CA THR A 395 20.18 2.27 -19.02
C THR A 395 20.76 2.15 -20.43
N PRO A 396 22.06 1.79 -20.59
CA PRO A 396 22.66 1.54 -21.89
C PRO A 396 22.20 0.18 -22.42
N GLN A 397 21.15 0.20 -23.24
CA GLN A 397 20.52 -1.00 -23.79
C GLN A 397 21.00 -1.25 -25.21
N ASN A 398 21.30 -2.49 -25.56
CA ASN A 398 21.63 -2.88 -26.92
C ASN A 398 20.49 -2.45 -27.87
N ARG A 399 20.88 -1.81 -28.97
CA ARG A 399 19.95 -1.18 -29.93
C ARG A 399 18.95 -2.18 -30.51
N SER A 400 19.41 -3.36 -30.93
CA SER A 400 18.55 -4.40 -31.50
C SER A 400 17.60 -5.01 -30.47
N LEU A 401 18.01 -5.09 -29.21
CA LEU A 401 17.13 -5.50 -28.11
C LEU A 401 16.04 -4.45 -27.86
N ASN A 402 16.44 -3.19 -27.64
CA ASN A 402 15.57 -2.06 -27.34
C ASN A 402 14.50 -1.86 -28.41
N GLN A 403 14.91 -1.74 -29.66
CA GLN A 403 14.03 -1.42 -30.79
C GLN A 403 13.27 -2.64 -31.33
N GLY A 404 13.71 -3.85 -30.98
CA GLY A 404 13.14 -5.11 -31.45
C GLY A 404 12.26 -5.78 -30.41
N VAL A 405 12.73 -6.91 -29.89
CA VAL A 405 11.92 -7.80 -29.03
C VAL A 405 11.45 -7.13 -27.73
N TRP A 406 12.21 -6.18 -27.17
CA TRP A 406 11.80 -5.45 -25.96
C TRP A 406 10.62 -4.52 -26.25
N ALA A 407 10.68 -3.72 -27.31
CA ALA A 407 9.56 -2.88 -27.75
C ALA A 407 8.31 -3.72 -28.10
N ASN A 408 8.49 -4.89 -28.74
CA ASN A 408 7.40 -5.82 -29.02
C ASN A 408 6.71 -6.31 -27.74
N LEU A 409 7.49 -6.66 -26.71
CA LEU A 409 6.97 -7.05 -25.40
C LEU A 409 6.19 -5.90 -24.75
N GLU A 410 6.72 -4.68 -24.75
CA GLU A 410 6.06 -3.51 -24.18
C GLU A 410 4.71 -3.21 -24.87
N ASN A 411 4.67 -3.30 -26.20
CA ASN A 411 3.43 -3.18 -26.97
C ASN A 411 2.41 -4.24 -26.53
N LYS A 412 2.84 -5.50 -26.38
CA LYS A 412 1.94 -6.57 -25.98
C LYS A 412 1.41 -6.39 -24.56
N ILE A 413 2.22 -5.92 -23.63
CA ILE A 413 1.79 -5.64 -22.25
C ILE A 413 0.65 -4.62 -22.22
N ARG A 414 0.74 -3.57 -23.04
CA ARG A 414 -0.36 -2.61 -23.20
C ARG A 414 -1.61 -3.27 -23.76
N THR A 415 -1.48 -4.09 -24.81
CA THR A 415 -2.61 -4.86 -25.36
C THR A 415 -3.27 -5.75 -24.30
N TRP A 416 -2.49 -6.49 -23.52
CA TRP A 416 -3.02 -7.32 -22.42
C TRP A 416 -3.72 -6.48 -21.35
N THR A 417 -3.22 -5.29 -21.05
CA THR A 417 -3.79 -4.42 -20.02
C THR A 417 -5.16 -3.87 -20.42
N THR A 418 -5.40 -3.64 -21.70
CA THR A 418 -6.67 -3.09 -22.21
C THR A 418 -7.71 -4.16 -22.56
N GLN A 419 -7.39 -5.45 -22.37
CA GLN A 419 -8.33 -6.55 -22.59
C GLN A 419 -9.51 -6.52 -21.61
N ALA A 420 -10.67 -6.98 -22.07
CA ALA A 420 -11.87 -7.05 -21.26
C ALA A 420 -11.66 -7.89 -19.99
N GLY A 421 -12.10 -7.35 -18.86
CA GLY A 421 -12.01 -7.99 -17.54
C GLY A 421 -10.68 -7.81 -16.81
N VAL A 422 -9.67 -7.22 -17.46
CA VAL A 422 -8.41 -6.84 -16.79
C VAL A 422 -8.60 -5.53 -16.05
N ASP A 423 -8.38 -5.56 -14.73
CA ASP A 423 -8.51 -4.38 -13.86
C ASP A 423 -7.20 -3.58 -13.84
N THR A 424 -6.08 -4.26 -13.59
CA THR A 424 -4.76 -3.64 -13.52
C THR A 424 -3.68 -4.68 -13.85
N MET A 425 -2.71 -4.26 -14.64
CA MET A 425 -1.43 -4.93 -14.82
C MET A 425 -0.41 -4.31 -13.87
N TYR A 426 0.14 -5.11 -12.96
CA TYR A 426 1.25 -4.70 -12.11
C TYR A 426 2.56 -5.12 -12.77
N VAL A 427 3.46 -4.17 -12.96
CA VAL A 427 4.72 -4.36 -13.70
C VAL A 427 5.90 -4.09 -12.79
N VAL A 428 6.88 -4.99 -12.77
CA VAL A 428 8.22 -4.71 -12.25
C VAL A 428 9.21 -5.02 -13.36
N THR A 429 10.02 -4.04 -13.71
CA THR A 429 11.04 -4.14 -14.76
C THR A 429 12.38 -3.76 -14.18
N GLY A 430 13.47 -4.33 -14.69
CA GLY A 430 14.78 -4.15 -14.07
C GLY A 430 15.94 -4.49 -14.99
N ALA A 431 17.13 -4.11 -14.54
CA ALA A 431 18.38 -4.30 -15.25
C ALA A 431 19.46 -4.72 -14.26
N MET A 432 20.20 -5.78 -14.59
CA MET A 432 21.19 -6.37 -13.68
C MET A 432 22.58 -6.26 -14.31
N VAL A 433 23.52 -5.70 -13.55
CA VAL A 433 24.91 -5.44 -14.00
C VAL A 433 25.85 -6.63 -13.80
N THR A 434 25.37 -7.68 -13.14
CA THR A 434 26.07 -8.96 -12.95
C THR A 434 25.08 -10.12 -13.12
N THR A 435 25.60 -11.32 -13.33
CA THR A 435 24.85 -12.59 -13.31
C THR A 435 25.42 -13.51 -12.23
N ALA A 436 24.87 -14.72 -12.08
CA ALA A 436 25.46 -15.72 -11.19
C ALA A 436 26.92 -16.06 -11.55
N THR A 437 27.25 -16.12 -12.85
CA THR A 437 28.54 -16.57 -13.37
C THR A 437 29.45 -15.44 -13.86
N ASP A 438 28.92 -14.23 -14.05
CA ASP A 438 29.67 -13.07 -14.50
C ASP A 438 29.47 -11.90 -13.53
N LYS A 439 30.50 -11.63 -12.72
CA LYS A 439 30.52 -10.55 -11.73
C LYS A 439 31.24 -9.30 -12.23
N VAL A 440 31.74 -9.30 -13.46
CA VAL A 440 32.49 -8.17 -14.03
C VAL A 440 31.50 -7.11 -14.53
N VAL A 441 31.53 -5.93 -13.90
CA VAL A 441 30.73 -4.78 -14.32
C VAL A 441 31.44 -4.06 -15.46
N GLU A 442 30.78 -3.98 -16.62
CA GLU A 442 31.20 -3.16 -17.75
C GLU A 442 30.61 -1.76 -17.62
N TYR A 443 31.28 -0.76 -18.19
CA TYR A 443 30.84 0.63 -18.14
C TYR A 443 30.85 1.27 -19.52
N VAL A 444 29.95 2.22 -19.71
CA VAL A 444 30.00 3.24 -20.76
C VAL A 444 30.17 4.60 -20.11
N GLN A 445 30.57 5.61 -20.89
CA GLN A 445 30.62 6.99 -20.39
C GLN A 445 29.28 7.70 -20.65
N ASP A 446 28.97 8.70 -19.84
CA ASP A 446 27.91 9.69 -20.12
C ASP A 446 28.50 10.96 -20.74
N ASN A 447 27.67 11.99 -21.01
CA ASN A 447 28.13 13.26 -21.60
C ASN A 447 29.00 14.12 -20.67
N SER A 448 29.22 13.70 -19.43
CA SER A 448 30.09 14.35 -18.44
C SER A 448 31.28 13.47 -18.03
N GLY A 449 31.53 12.38 -18.76
CA GLY A 449 32.63 11.45 -18.49
C GLY A 449 32.42 10.53 -17.29
N LYS A 450 31.24 10.53 -16.66
CA LYS A 450 30.92 9.59 -15.57
C LYS A 450 30.73 8.19 -16.14
N GLN A 451 31.14 7.19 -15.38
CA GLN A 451 30.87 5.80 -15.70
C GLN A 451 29.41 5.45 -15.38
N VAL A 452 28.74 4.81 -16.35
CA VAL A 452 27.40 4.23 -16.23
C VAL A 452 27.53 2.74 -16.48
N ALA A 453 27.06 1.92 -15.55
CA ALA A 453 27.18 0.47 -15.69
C ALA A 453 26.33 -0.02 -16.86
N LYS A 454 26.90 -0.94 -17.64
CA LYS A 454 26.21 -1.62 -18.72
C LYS A 454 25.53 -2.88 -18.18
N PRO A 455 24.19 -2.96 -18.21
CA PRO A 455 23.49 -4.17 -17.76
C PRO A 455 23.92 -5.39 -18.59
N LYS A 456 24.02 -6.54 -17.93
CA LYS A 456 24.23 -7.85 -18.58
C LYS A 456 22.91 -8.41 -19.10
N TYR A 457 21.81 -8.15 -18.41
CA TYR A 457 20.47 -8.55 -18.84
C TYR A 457 19.39 -7.62 -18.28
N TYR A 458 18.22 -7.70 -18.92
CA TYR A 458 16.98 -7.06 -18.51
C TYR A 458 15.96 -8.10 -18.12
N TYR A 459 15.05 -7.71 -17.24
CA TYR A 459 13.90 -8.52 -16.90
C TYR A 459 12.64 -7.69 -16.76
N LYS A 460 11.49 -8.34 -16.97
CA LYS A 460 10.18 -7.79 -16.61
C LYS A 460 9.32 -8.91 -16.04
N VAL A 461 8.76 -8.70 -14.85
CA VAL A 461 7.75 -9.58 -14.25
C VAL A 461 6.43 -8.85 -14.20
N LEU A 462 5.36 -9.58 -14.47
CA LEU A 462 3.99 -9.08 -14.59
C LEU A 462 3.09 -9.83 -13.63
N ALA A 463 2.12 -9.12 -13.04
CA ALA A 463 0.96 -9.69 -12.38
C ALA A 463 -0.30 -9.03 -12.93
N MET A 464 -1.07 -9.78 -13.73
CA MET A 464 -2.34 -9.32 -14.29
C MET A 464 -3.48 -9.64 -13.33
N LYS A 465 -4.21 -8.62 -12.89
CA LYS A 465 -5.44 -8.77 -12.10
C LYS A 465 -6.64 -8.83 -13.04
N GLN A 466 -7.33 -9.98 -13.05
CA GLN A 466 -8.55 -10.20 -13.82
C GLN A 466 -9.63 -10.76 -12.89
N GLY A 467 -10.69 -9.97 -12.64
CA GLY A 467 -11.65 -10.27 -11.58
C GLY A 467 -10.99 -10.39 -10.21
N SER A 468 -11.18 -11.52 -9.52
CA SER A 468 -10.53 -11.83 -8.24
C SER A 468 -9.18 -12.54 -8.36
N ASN A 469 -8.74 -12.88 -9.58
CA ASN A 469 -7.56 -13.71 -9.82
C ASN A 469 -6.36 -12.88 -10.25
N TYR A 470 -5.18 -13.41 -9.95
CA TYR A 470 -3.90 -12.88 -10.42
C TYR A 470 -3.16 -13.93 -11.25
N TYR A 471 -2.67 -13.53 -12.41
CA TYR A 471 -1.83 -14.37 -13.28
C TYR A 471 -0.46 -13.73 -13.41
N THR A 472 0.61 -14.52 -13.34
CA THR A 472 1.97 -13.98 -13.42
C THR A 472 2.76 -14.56 -14.59
N ILE A 473 3.75 -13.79 -15.04
CA ILE A 473 4.73 -14.19 -16.06
C ILE A 473 5.99 -13.34 -15.90
N GLY A 474 7.16 -13.91 -16.20
CA GLY A 474 8.44 -13.20 -16.25
C GLY A 474 9.06 -13.28 -17.65
N PHE A 475 9.90 -12.31 -17.96
CA PHE A 475 10.73 -12.25 -19.17
C PHE A 475 12.15 -11.92 -18.79
N ARG A 476 13.14 -12.61 -19.38
CA ARG A 476 14.56 -12.43 -19.09
C ARG A 476 15.37 -12.43 -20.39
N MET A 477 16.00 -11.30 -20.71
CA MET A 477 16.68 -11.08 -22.00
C MET A 477 18.10 -10.55 -21.77
N ASN A 478 19.11 -11.22 -22.35
CA ASN A 478 20.49 -10.74 -22.32
C ASN A 478 20.61 -9.40 -23.06
N ASN A 479 21.46 -8.50 -22.58
CA ASN A 479 21.71 -7.19 -23.19
C ASN A 479 22.63 -7.29 -24.43
N VAL A 480 22.17 -8.04 -25.43
CA VAL A 480 22.87 -8.33 -26.69
C VAL A 480 21.87 -8.28 -27.83
N SER A 481 22.35 -8.36 -29.07
CA SER A 481 21.46 -8.54 -30.22
C SER A 481 20.67 -9.87 -30.06
N PRO A 482 19.34 -9.82 -29.97
CA PRO A 482 18.54 -11.03 -29.73
C PRO A 482 18.61 -12.00 -30.92
N SER A 483 18.68 -13.31 -30.64
CA SER A 483 18.63 -14.35 -31.68
C SER A 483 17.22 -14.65 -32.18
N ASN A 484 16.20 -14.14 -31.50
CA ASN A 484 14.80 -14.36 -31.80
C ASN A 484 13.98 -13.09 -31.49
N THR A 485 13.01 -12.78 -32.35
CA THR A 485 12.15 -11.58 -32.25
C THR A 485 10.86 -11.80 -31.47
N ASP A 486 10.52 -13.05 -31.18
CA ASP A 486 9.36 -13.44 -30.40
C ASP A 486 9.68 -13.44 -28.91
N TYR A 487 9.10 -12.47 -28.19
CA TYR A 487 9.31 -12.26 -26.76
C TYR A 487 8.87 -13.46 -25.91
N MET A 488 7.98 -14.33 -26.42
CA MET A 488 7.54 -15.52 -25.68
C MET A 488 8.65 -16.56 -25.50
N ASN A 489 9.68 -16.54 -26.36
CA ASN A 489 10.86 -17.42 -26.23
C ASN A 489 11.78 -17.03 -25.08
N TYR A 490 11.52 -15.89 -24.43
CA TYR A 490 12.29 -15.40 -23.28
C TYR A 490 11.49 -15.47 -21.98
N THR A 491 10.39 -16.23 -21.97
CA THR A 491 9.53 -16.37 -20.80
C THR A 491 10.16 -17.24 -19.72
N VAL A 492 10.00 -16.81 -18.49
CA VAL A 492 10.44 -17.51 -17.28
C VAL A 492 9.38 -17.32 -16.19
N THR A 493 9.38 -18.18 -15.18
CA THR A 493 8.49 -17.99 -14.02
C THR A 493 8.98 -16.79 -13.20
N VAL A 494 8.07 -16.13 -12.48
CA VAL A 494 8.47 -15.06 -11.55
C VAL A 494 9.41 -15.62 -10.49
N GLU A 495 9.14 -16.83 -9.97
CA GLU A 495 10.00 -17.51 -9.01
C GLU A 495 11.45 -17.71 -9.53
N SER A 496 11.62 -18.03 -10.82
CA SER A 496 12.96 -18.18 -11.43
C SER A 496 13.73 -16.86 -11.43
N LEU A 497 13.05 -15.75 -11.69
CA LEU A 497 13.69 -14.42 -11.65
C LEU A 497 13.96 -13.96 -10.21
N GLU A 498 13.12 -14.31 -9.23
CA GLU A 498 13.43 -14.07 -7.81
C GLU A 498 14.73 -14.77 -7.41
N LYS A 499 14.94 -16.02 -7.84
CA LYS A 499 16.18 -16.78 -7.61
C LYS A 499 17.40 -16.14 -8.30
N GLU A 500 17.25 -15.64 -9.52
CA GLU A 500 18.37 -15.03 -10.28
C GLU A 500 18.74 -13.64 -9.75
N THR A 501 17.74 -12.82 -9.39
CA THR A 501 17.93 -11.41 -9.02
C THR A 501 18.13 -11.19 -7.52
N GLY A 502 17.64 -12.10 -6.68
CA GLY A 502 17.60 -11.94 -5.23
C GLY A 502 16.47 -11.03 -4.72
N PHE A 503 15.65 -10.47 -5.60
CA PHE A 503 14.46 -9.71 -5.19
C PHE A 503 13.26 -10.62 -4.96
N THR A 504 12.36 -10.20 -4.07
CA THR A 504 11.02 -10.79 -3.96
C THR A 504 10.03 -9.90 -4.70
N PHE A 505 9.44 -10.42 -5.77
CA PHE A 505 8.44 -9.73 -6.59
C PHE A 505 7.03 -10.11 -6.16
N PHE A 506 6.10 -9.16 -6.31
CA PHE A 506 4.68 -9.32 -5.95
C PHE A 506 4.51 -10.04 -4.60
N PRO A 507 5.07 -9.51 -3.51
CA PRO A 507 5.16 -10.24 -2.24
C PRO A 507 3.80 -10.63 -1.65
N ALA A 508 2.71 -9.98 -2.07
CA ALA A 508 1.35 -10.34 -1.70
C ALA A 508 0.81 -11.60 -2.42
N LEU A 509 1.49 -12.11 -3.46
CA LEU A 509 1.10 -13.31 -4.19
C LEU A 509 1.76 -14.57 -3.64
N SER A 510 1.01 -15.67 -3.66
CA SER A 510 1.50 -16.97 -3.23
C SER A 510 2.64 -17.47 -4.13
N LYS A 511 3.46 -18.38 -3.59
CA LYS A 511 4.54 -19.00 -4.34
C LYS A 511 4.00 -19.76 -5.56
N GLU A 512 2.86 -20.44 -5.40
CA GLU A 512 2.20 -21.20 -6.46
C GLU A 512 1.85 -20.29 -7.64
N ALA A 513 1.27 -19.12 -7.36
CA ALA A 513 0.93 -18.11 -8.36
C ALA A 513 2.15 -17.56 -9.12
N LYS A 514 3.35 -17.62 -8.53
CA LYS A 514 4.63 -17.15 -9.11
C LYS A 514 5.44 -18.26 -9.79
N SER A 515 5.11 -19.53 -9.54
CA SER A 515 5.85 -20.71 -9.99
C SER A 515 5.37 -21.30 -11.32
N THR A 516 4.24 -20.83 -11.85
CA THR A 516 3.64 -21.34 -13.08
C THR A 516 3.27 -20.21 -14.04
N ILE A 517 3.27 -20.49 -15.34
CA ILE A 517 2.81 -19.56 -16.37
C ILE A 517 1.54 -20.15 -17.00
N ASN A 518 0.43 -19.42 -16.92
CA ASN A 518 -0.79 -19.81 -17.61
C ASN A 518 -0.75 -19.36 -19.08
N THR A 519 -0.36 -20.26 -19.97
CA THR A 519 -0.24 -19.99 -21.42
C THR A 519 -1.58 -19.74 -22.12
N GLN A 520 -2.70 -20.11 -21.50
CA GLN A 520 -4.03 -19.78 -22.02
C GLN A 520 -4.43 -18.33 -21.73
N ILE A 521 -3.87 -17.71 -20.69
CA ILE A 521 -4.06 -16.29 -20.37
C ILE A 521 -3.04 -15.45 -21.14
N TRP A 522 -1.78 -15.85 -21.10
CA TRP A 522 -0.66 -15.15 -21.76
C TRP A 522 -0.52 -15.56 -23.24
N ARG A 523 -1.58 -15.36 -24.03
CA ARG A 523 -1.57 -15.66 -25.48
C ARG A 523 -0.85 -14.59 -26.29
N LYS A 524 -0.23 -15.03 -27.40
CA LYS A 524 0.45 -14.19 -28.40
C LYS A 524 -0.44 -13.12 -29.01
#